data_AF-A0A1G9Y8J6-F1
#
_entry.id   AF-A0A1G9Y8J6-F1
#
_cell.length_a   1.000
_cell.length_b   1.000
_cell.length_c   1.000
_cell.angle_alpha   90.00
_cell.angle_beta   90.00
_cell.angle_gamma   90.00
#
_symmetry.space_group_name_H-M   'P 1'
#
loop_
_entity.id
_entity.type
_entity.pdbx_description
1 polymer ?
#
loop_
_entity_poly.entity_id
_entity_poly.type
_entity_poly.pdbx_seq_one_letter_code
_entity_poly.pdbx_strand_id
1 'polypeptide(L)'
;LNQWDYLTRYTSDGRMPIDNNILERDIRVFATGRKSWLFSDTADGAKASAVIYSLMLTCRACGVDPLTWLRHVLAELPQRDEAAEIGDLLPFNFSKTSVA
;
A
#
# COMPACT_ATOMS: atom_id res chain seq x y z
N LEU A 1 2.00 23.00 -18.20
CA LEU A 1 1.86 21.88 -17.25
C LEU A 1 1.60 22.50 -15.87
N ASN A 2 0.38 22.44 -15.34
CA ASN A 2 -0.01 23.08 -14.07
C ASN A 2 0.21 22.13 -12.88
N GLN A 3 1.46 21.72 -12.63
CA GLN A 3 1.80 20.70 -11.61
C GLN A 3 2.80 21.20 -10.57
N TRP A 4 3.08 22.50 -10.55
CA TRP A 4 4.09 23.11 -9.67
C TRP A 4 3.85 22.81 -8.19
N ASP A 5 2.59 22.81 -7.76
CA ASP A 5 2.19 22.51 -6.38
C ASP A 5 2.54 21.07 -5.95
N TYR A 6 2.62 20.13 -6.88
CA TYR A 6 3.05 18.75 -6.58
C TYR A 6 4.56 18.63 -6.62
N LEU A 7 5.20 19.24 -7.61
CA LEU A 7 6.66 19.18 -7.81
C LEU A 7 7.44 19.88 -6.69
N THR A 8 6.84 20.85 -6.00
CA THR A 8 7.47 21.59 -4.91
C THR A 8 7.16 21.04 -3.52
N ARG A 9 6.37 19.97 -3.37
CA ARG A 9 6.02 19.43 -2.02
C ARG A 9 7.23 19.03 -1.18
N TYR A 10 8.30 18.57 -1.81
CA TYR A 10 9.53 18.24 -1.08
C TYR A 10 10.17 19.47 -0.39
N THR A 11 9.84 20.70 -0.83
CA THR A 11 10.34 21.92 -0.17
C THR A 11 9.60 22.24 1.12
N SER A 12 8.40 21.69 1.35
CA SER A 12 7.65 21.90 2.59
C SER A 12 7.95 20.86 3.67
N ASP A 13 8.38 19.64 3.30
CA ASP A 13 8.79 18.59 4.23
C ASP A 13 10.09 17.91 3.76
N GLY A 14 11.18 18.12 4.50
CA GLY A 14 12.49 17.55 4.21
C GLY A 14 12.58 16.01 4.34
N ARG A 15 11.52 15.35 4.84
CA ARG A 15 11.40 13.89 4.83
C ARG A 15 10.94 13.35 3.48
N MET A 16 10.36 14.20 2.64
CA MET A 16 9.88 13.79 1.32
C MET A 16 11.05 13.76 0.32
N PRO A 17 11.17 12.69 -0.49
CA PRO A 17 12.16 12.65 -1.55
C PRO A 17 11.82 13.67 -2.65
N ILE A 18 12.85 14.18 -3.33
CA ILE A 18 12.69 15.11 -4.46
C ILE A 18 12.00 14.46 -5.67
N ASP A 19 12.11 13.14 -5.79
CA ASP A 19 11.52 12.34 -6.85
C ASP A 19 10.72 11.15 -6.28
N ASN A 20 9.84 10.60 -7.10
CA ASN A 20 9.00 9.46 -6.78
C ASN A 20 9.53 8.14 -7.38
N ASN A 21 10.80 8.07 -7.80
CA ASN A 21 11.32 6.93 -8.58
C ASN A 21 11.16 5.60 -7.86
N ILE A 22 11.29 5.59 -6.52
CA ILE A 22 11.10 4.39 -5.70
C ILE A 22 9.67 3.87 -5.86
N LEU A 23 8.68 4.76 -5.73
CA LEU A 23 7.26 4.41 -5.87
C LEU A 23 6.95 3.96 -7.31
N GLU A 24 7.47 4.66 -8.32
CA GLU A 24 7.29 4.29 -9.72
C GLU A 24 7.90 2.93 -10.07
N ARG A 25 9.07 2.61 -9.50
CA ARG A 25 9.71 1.30 -9.64
C ARG A 25 8.85 0.21 -9.01
N ASP A 26 8.29 0.47 -7.83
CA ASP A 26 7.54 -0.52 -7.07
C ASP A 26 6.16 -0.80 -7.69
N ILE A 27 5.49 0.21 -8.25
CA ILE A 27 4.21 0.03 -8.96
C ILE A 27 4.38 -0.54 -10.39
N ARG A 28 5.61 -0.53 -10.94
CA ARG A 28 5.87 -0.99 -12.32
C ARG A 28 5.35 -2.40 -12.59
N VAL A 29 5.53 -3.33 -11.63
CA VAL A 29 5.08 -4.72 -11.80
C VAL A 29 3.57 -4.80 -12.00
N PHE A 30 2.79 -4.01 -11.24
CA PHE A 30 1.34 -3.88 -11.42
C PHE A 30 1.01 -3.29 -12.79
N ALA A 31 1.66 -2.19 -13.16
CA ALA A 31 1.40 -1.47 -14.41
C ALA A 31 1.74 -2.29 -15.67
N THR A 32 2.75 -3.17 -15.60
CA THR A 32 3.09 -4.10 -16.67
C THR A 32 2.19 -5.34 -16.64
N GLY A 33 1.92 -5.90 -15.46
CA GLY A 33 1.12 -7.10 -15.27
C GLY A 33 -0.33 -6.97 -15.73
N ARG A 34 -0.92 -5.77 -15.68
CA ARG A 34 -2.29 -5.52 -16.15
C ARG A 34 -2.56 -5.95 -17.60
N LYS A 35 -1.53 -6.01 -18.45
CA LYS A 35 -1.66 -6.50 -19.85
C LYS A 35 -1.90 -8.01 -19.92
N SER A 36 -1.59 -8.74 -18.86
CA SER A 36 -1.70 -10.20 -18.75
C SER A 36 -2.89 -10.67 -17.90
N TRP A 37 -3.62 -9.75 -17.27
CA TRP A 37 -4.81 -10.09 -16.48
C TRP A 37 -6.03 -10.24 -17.39
N LEU A 38 -6.13 -11.42 -18.01
CA LEU A 38 -7.33 -11.81 -18.75
C LEU A 38 -8.55 -11.66 -17.82
N PHE A 39 -9.60 -11.01 -18.31
CA PHE A 39 -10.87 -10.79 -17.60
C PHE A 39 -10.87 -9.72 -16.49
N SER A 40 -9.83 -8.90 -16.36
CA SER A 40 -9.83 -7.71 -15.48
C SER A 40 -10.22 -6.44 -16.25
N ASP A 41 -11.52 -6.16 -16.36
CA ASP A 41 -12.04 -5.10 -17.24
C ASP A 41 -12.97 -4.08 -16.56
N THR A 42 -13.20 -4.20 -15.24
CA THR A 42 -14.11 -3.29 -14.53
C THR A 42 -13.36 -2.21 -13.76
N ALA A 43 -13.92 -0.99 -13.72
CA ALA A 43 -13.37 0.11 -12.93
C ALA A 43 -13.33 -0.23 -11.42
N ASP A 44 -14.36 -0.93 -10.93
CA ASP A 44 -14.41 -1.40 -9.54
C ASP A 44 -13.32 -2.43 -9.24
N GLY A 45 -13.05 -3.36 -10.17
CA GLY A 45 -11.96 -4.32 -10.04
C GLY A 45 -10.59 -3.65 -10.05
N ALA A 46 -10.42 -2.62 -10.88
CA ALA A 46 -9.19 -1.82 -10.90
C ALA A 46 -8.99 -1.07 -9.58
N LYS A 47 -10.06 -0.49 -9.02
CA LYS A 47 -10.02 0.19 -7.71
C LYS A 47 -9.70 -0.78 -6.58
N ALA A 48 -10.35 -1.95 -6.53
CA ALA A 48 -10.07 -2.97 -5.53
C ALA A 48 -8.61 -3.45 -5.61
N SER A 49 -8.12 -3.71 -6.82
CA SER A 49 -6.72 -4.09 -7.05
C SER A 49 -5.75 -3.01 -6.58
N ALA A 50 -6.02 -1.74 -6.88
CA ALA A 50 -5.19 -0.62 -6.44
C ALA A 50 -5.11 -0.53 -4.90
N VAL A 51 -6.23 -0.75 -4.20
CA VAL A 51 -6.26 -0.77 -2.72
C VAL A 51 -5.37 -1.90 -2.20
N ILE A 52 -5.55 -3.14 -2.68
CA ILE A 52 -4.79 -4.29 -2.20
C ILE A 52 -3.29 -4.11 -2.47
N TYR A 53 -2.90 -3.73 -3.69
CA TYR A 53 -1.48 -3.52 -4.02
C TYR A 53 -0.86 -2.40 -3.21
N SER A 54 -1.60 -1.32 -2.93
CA SER A 54 -1.11 -0.24 -2.07
C SER A 54 -0.81 -0.74 -0.65
N LEU A 55 -1.67 -1.60 -0.10
CA LEU A 55 -1.45 -2.22 1.22
C LEU A 55 -0.22 -3.15 1.20
N MET A 56 -0.08 -4.00 0.16
CA MET A 56 1.08 -4.89 0.03
C MET A 56 2.40 -4.12 -0.10
N LEU A 57 2.42 -3.05 -0.91
CA LEU A 57 3.58 -2.18 -1.05
C LEU A 57 3.90 -1.43 0.24
N THR A 58 2.88 -1.03 1.00
CA THR A 58 3.06 -0.42 2.33
C THR A 58 3.69 -1.41 3.31
N CYS A 59 3.24 -2.68 3.33
CA CYS A 59 3.88 -3.73 4.13
C CYS A 59 5.37 -3.86 3.79
N ARG A 60 5.69 -3.92 2.50
CA ARG A 60 7.08 -3.98 2.01
C ARG A 60 7.88 -2.75 2.46
N ALA A 61 7.33 -1.54 2.37
CA ALA A 61 7.97 -0.31 2.83
C ALA A 61 8.21 -0.31 4.35
N CYS A 62 7.33 -0.92 5.13
CA CYS A 62 7.50 -1.10 6.58
C CYS A 62 8.46 -2.25 6.96
N GLY A 63 8.87 -3.08 6.00
CA GLY A 63 9.66 -4.29 6.24
C GLY A 63 8.86 -5.40 6.92
N VAL A 64 7.58 -5.48 6.61
CA VAL A 64 6.63 -6.48 7.11
C VAL A 64 6.30 -7.46 5.99
N ASP A 65 6.30 -8.76 6.29
CA ASP A 65 5.85 -9.78 5.35
C ASP A 65 4.35 -9.59 5.03
N PRO A 66 3.96 -9.30 3.77
CA PRO A 66 2.58 -8.96 3.43
C PRO A 66 1.59 -10.09 3.73
N LEU A 67 2.00 -11.35 3.58
CA LEU A 67 1.13 -12.50 3.85
C LEU A 67 0.85 -12.66 5.34
N THR A 68 1.87 -12.49 6.17
CA THR A 68 1.76 -12.53 7.63
C THR A 68 0.84 -11.41 8.14
N TRP A 69 1.05 -10.19 7.64
CA TRP A 69 0.18 -9.06 7.96
C TRP A 69 -1.27 -9.31 7.51
N LEU A 70 -1.48 -9.74 6.26
CA LEU A 70 -2.82 -9.97 5.72
C LEU A 70 -3.58 -11.06 6.51
N ARG A 71 -2.90 -12.15 6.89
CA ARG A 71 -3.48 -13.17 7.76
C ARG A 71 -3.89 -12.62 9.12
N HIS A 72 -3.04 -11.80 9.73
CA HIS A 72 -3.36 -11.17 11.00
C HIS A 72 -4.60 -10.28 10.88
N VAL A 73 -4.64 -9.39 9.88
CA VAL A 73 -5.79 -8.50 9.67
C VAL A 73 -7.06 -9.29 9.41
N LEU A 74 -7.04 -10.31 8.53
CA LEU A 74 -8.23 -11.11 8.22
C LEU A 74 -8.71 -11.97 9.40
N ALA A 75 -7.85 -12.29 10.36
CA ALA A 75 -8.23 -13.00 11.58
C ALA A 75 -8.82 -12.05 12.64
N GLU A 76 -8.25 -10.85 12.79
CA GLU A 76 -8.66 -9.87 13.80
C GLU A 76 -9.90 -9.07 13.40
N LEU A 77 -10.03 -8.67 12.13
CA LEU A 77 -11.10 -7.79 11.66
C LEU A 77 -12.51 -8.33 11.97
N PRO A 78 -12.83 -9.62 11.76
CA PRO A 78 -14.15 -10.18 12.06
C PRO A 78 -14.47 -10.27 13.56
N GLN A 79 -13.48 -10.14 14.44
CA GLN A 79 -13.68 -10.17 15.90
C GLN A 79 -14.04 -8.79 16.46
N ARG A 80 -13.99 -7.74 15.64
CA ARG A 80 -14.22 -6.36 16.05
C ARG A 80 -15.64 -5.91 15.78
N ASP A 81 -16.11 -4.99 16.62
CA ASP A 81 -17.33 -4.24 16.37
C ASP A 81 -17.18 -3.35 15.13
N GLU A 82 -18.27 -3.08 14.42
CA GLU A 82 -18.26 -2.27 13.18
C GLU A 82 -17.74 -0.84 13.38
N ALA A 83 -17.87 -0.31 14.60
CA ALA A 83 -17.41 1.04 14.96
C ALA A 83 -15.99 1.06 15.55
N ALA A 84 -15.31 -0.09 15.64
CA ALA A 84 -13.97 -0.14 16.20
C ALA A 84 -12.96 0.53 15.27
N GLU A 85 -12.05 1.32 15.86
CA GLU A 85 -10.89 1.84 15.15
C GLU A 85 -10.01 0.68 14.66
N ILE A 86 -9.52 0.80 13.42
CA ILE A 86 -8.70 -0.22 12.75
C ILE A 86 -7.27 0.28 12.49
N GLY A 87 -6.91 1.46 13.00
CA GLY A 87 -5.60 2.07 12.77
C GLY A 87 -4.43 1.22 13.27
N ASP A 88 -4.63 0.45 14.33
CA ASP A 88 -3.64 -0.48 14.88
C ASP A 88 -3.36 -1.69 13.97
N LEU A 89 -4.30 -2.05 13.09
CA LEU A 89 -4.12 -3.11 12.09
C LEU A 89 -3.29 -2.65 10.87
N LEU A 90 -2.93 -1.36 10.78
CA LEU A 90 -2.17 -0.85 9.65
C LEU A 90 -0.72 -1.38 9.66
N PRO A 91 -0.08 -1.55 8.49
CA PRO A 91 1.23 -2.22 8.39
C PRO A 91 2.35 -1.57 9.21
N PHE A 92 2.29 -0.26 9.44
CA PHE A 92 3.28 0.47 10.24
C PHE A 92 3.14 0.28 11.75
N ASN A 93 1.99 -0.22 12.23
CA ASN A 93 1.75 -0.59 13.62
C ASN A 93 1.96 -2.10 13.87
N PHE A 94 2.21 -2.87 12.81
CA PHE A 94 2.45 -4.31 12.93
C PHE A 94 3.82 -4.57 13.59
N SER A 95 3.80 -5.17 14.79
CA SER A 95 5.02 -5.51 15.51
C SER A 95 5.85 -6.47 14.67
N LYS A 96 7.09 -6.09 14.35
CA LYS A 96 8.07 -7.00 13.77
C LYS A 96 8.38 -8.04 14.83
N THR A 97 7.69 -9.18 14.81
CA THR A 97 8.14 -10.34 15.58
C THR A 97 9.53 -10.67 15.06
N SER A 98 10.54 -10.30 15.83
CA SER A 98 11.93 -10.67 15.58
C SER A 98 11.97 -12.18 15.59
N VAL A 99 12.01 -12.79 14.41
CA VAL A 99 12.34 -14.20 14.31
C VAL A 99 13.81 -14.29 14.71
N ALA A 100 14.06 -14.78 15.92
CA ALA A 100 15.39 -15.07 16.45
C ALA A 100 16.04 -16.23 15.70
#